data_AF-A0A9E6D3U1-F1
#
_entry.id   AF-A0A9E6D3U1-F1
#
_cell.length_a   1.000
_cell.length_b   1.000
_cell.length_c   1.000
_cell.angle_alpha   90.00
_cell.angle_beta   90.00
_cell.angle_gamma   90.00
#
_symmetry.space_group_name_H-M   'P 1'
#
loop_
_entity.id
_entity.type
_entity.pdbx_description
1 polymer ?
#
loop_
_entity_poly.entity_id
_entity_poly.type
_entity_poly.pdbx_seq_one_letter_code
_entity_poly.pdbx_strand_id
1 'polypeptide(L)'
;MLKEVLLWELFLYIILIKETNDISRGLSSKTTGISLRTQERWIERYISVGIEGLLTDKPNLKRSKIITDQIHQGLSERVNYSENSFLGYWDAKQWVLSEYGVEIAYHWIRAYLIKHFKTKLKSPRKSHYKKEPEAEEAYLKEFSAHKPEEYKIIVIDNAGFDSTKNIDIPDNIYLLSIPPYTPELNPCEQVWQYIKNRYKNKRFKRYGRT
;
A
#
# COMPACT_ATOMS: atom_id res chain seq x y z
N MET A 1 8.50 -26.65 -9.53
CA MET A 1 8.01 -28.04 -9.38
C MET A 1 7.09 -28.49 -10.53
N LEU A 2 5.76 -28.31 -10.54
CA LEU A 2 4.91 -28.85 -11.63
C LEU A 2 5.25 -28.31 -13.05
N LYS A 3 5.77 -27.08 -13.15
CA LYS A 3 6.09 -26.43 -14.44
C LYS A 3 7.39 -26.93 -15.08
N GLU A 4 8.40 -27.21 -14.26
CA GLU A 4 9.68 -27.74 -14.74
C GLU A 4 9.50 -29.17 -15.25
N VAL A 5 8.71 -29.97 -14.53
CA VAL A 5 8.39 -31.36 -14.93
C VAL A 5 7.75 -31.41 -16.32
N LEU A 6 6.74 -30.57 -16.58
CA LEU A 6 6.06 -30.53 -17.89
C LEU A 6 6.96 -30.03 -19.04
N LEU A 7 7.91 -29.13 -18.76
CA LEU A 7 8.88 -28.68 -19.75
C LEU A 7 9.89 -29.78 -20.07
N TRP A 8 10.39 -30.50 -19.06
CA TRP A 8 11.29 -31.64 -19.26
C TRP A 8 10.64 -32.76 -20.07
N GLU A 9 9.37 -33.06 -19.78
CA GLU A 9 8.56 -34.04 -20.51
C GLU A 9 8.36 -33.67 -21.99
N LEU A 10 8.11 -32.39 -22.28
CA LEU A 10 8.05 -31.86 -23.64
C LEU A 10 9.39 -31.97 -24.39
N PHE A 11 10.50 -31.59 -23.73
CA PHE A 11 11.83 -31.68 -24.31
C PHE A 11 12.21 -33.13 -24.63
N LEU A 12 11.96 -34.04 -23.69
CA LEU A 12 12.21 -35.46 -23.87
C LEU A 12 11.42 -36.00 -25.07
N TYR A 13 10.16 -35.62 -25.22
CA TYR A 13 9.31 -36.02 -26.34
C TYR A 13 9.84 -35.51 -27.69
N ILE A 14 10.25 -34.25 -27.79
CA ILE A 14 10.80 -33.67 -29.03
C ILE A 14 12.12 -34.34 -29.41
N ILE A 15 12.99 -34.63 -28.43
CA ILE A 15 14.25 -35.35 -28.65
C ILE A 15 13.97 -36.77 -29.16
N LEU A 16 13.04 -37.48 -28.50
CA LEU A 16 12.66 -38.85 -28.87
C LEU A 16 12.22 -38.94 -30.34
N ILE A 17 11.40 -37.98 -30.79
CA ILE A 17 10.94 -37.91 -32.19
C ILE A 17 12.10 -37.67 -33.16
N LYS A 18 13.03 -36.77 -32.81
CA LYS A 18 14.16 -36.43 -33.69
C LYS A 18 15.17 -37.56 -33.83
N GLU A 19 15.41 -38.35 -32.78
CA GLU A 19 16.39 -39.43 -32.83
C GLU A 19 15.88 -40.68 -33.54
N THR A 20 14.59 -40.97 -33.44
CA THR A 20 14.07 -42.30 -33.82
C THR A 20 13.25 -42.31 -35.11
N ASN A 21 12.87 -41.14 -35.65
CA ASN A 21 12.14 -40.93 -36.91
C ASN A 21 10.81 -41.73 -37.10
N ASP A 22 10.48 -42.68 -36.21
CA ASP A 22 9.45 -43.71 -36.47
C ASP A 22 8.77 -44.22 -35.18
N ILE A 23 8.79 -43.45 -34.09
CA ILE A 23 7.98 -43.81 -32.91
C ILE A 23 6.52 -43.49 -33.21
N SER A 24 5.71 -44.54 -33.36
CA SER A 24 4.26 -44.40 -33.41
C SER A 24 3.75 -43.64 -32.17
N ARG A 25 2.86 -42.67 -32.37
CA ARG A 25 2.40 -41.75 -31.30
C ARG A 25 1.91 -42.50 -30.06
N GLY A 26 1.24 -43.64 -30.26
CA GLY A 26 0.74 -44.50 -29.20
C GLY A 26 1.83 -45.13 -28.32
N LEU A 27 3.00 -45.44 -28.89
CA LEU A 27 4.14 -45.97 -28.12
C LEU A 27 4.76 -44.86 -27.27
N SER A 28 4.92 -43.67 -27.83
CA SER A 28 5.45 -42.51 -27.09
C SER A 28 4.57 -42.09 -25.91
N SER A 29 3.24 -42.13 -26.07
CA SER A 29 2.30 -41.85 -24.96
C SER A 29 2.46 -42.83 -23.79
N LYS A 30 2.68 -44.12 -24.08
CA LYS A 30 2.95 -45.14 -23.05
C LYS A 30 4.29 -44.93 -22.36
N THR A 31 5.32 -44.49 -23.09
CA THR A 31 6.67 -44.26 -22.54
C THR A 31 6.77 -42.98 -21.72
N THR A 32 6.12 -41.90 -22.17
CA THR A 32 6.19 -40.57 -21.53
C THR A 32 5.10 -40.34 -20.48
N GLY A 33 4.03 -41.13 -20.49
CA GLY A 33 2.85 -40.93 -19.62
C GLY A 33 1.97 -39.75 -20.05
N ILE A 34 2.25 -39.13 -21.21
CA ILE A 34 1.56 -37.93 -21.70
C ILE A 34 0.46 -38.34 -22.67
N SER A 35 -0.70 -37.69 -22.59
CA SER A 35 -1.80 -37.95 -23.52
C SER A 35 -1.43 -37.60 -24.97
N LEU A 36 -1.91 -38.40 -25.93
CA LEU A 36 -1.74 -38.14 -27.37
C LEU A 36 -2.18 -36.73 -27.78
N ARG A 37 -3.30 -36.23 -27.23
CA ARG A 37 -3.78 -34.86 -27.50
C ARG A 37 -2.81 -33.78 -27.01
N THR A 38 -2.17 -34.00 -25.87
CA THR A 38 -1.18 -33.05 -25.34
C THR A 38 0.07 -33.03 -26.23
N GLN A 39 0.52 -34.21 -26.65
CA GLN A 39 1.65 -34.37 -27.58
C GLN A 39 1.38 -33.69 -28.94
N GLU A 40 0.19 -33.90 -29.51
CA GLU A 40 -0.25 -33.25 -30.75
C GLU A 40 -0.26 -31.73 -30.61
N ARG A 41 -0.88 -31.20 -29.54
CA ARG A 41 -0.91 -29.77 -29.26
C ARG A 41 0.50 -29.16 -29.11
N TRP A 42 1.43 -29.92 -28.54
CA TRP A 42 2.82 -29.49 -28.39
C TRP A 42 3.57 -29.48 -29.72
N ILE A 43 3.39 -30.49 -30.57
CA ILE A 43 3.97 -30.51 -31.92
C ILE A 43 3.42 -29.36 -32.76
N GLU A 44 2.10 -29.16 -32.78
CA GLU A 44 1.47 -28.06 -33.50
C GLU A 44 2.03 -26.70 -33.07
N ARG A 45 2.26 -26.53 -31.77
CA ARG A 45 2.87 -25.33 -31.20
C ARG A 45 4.36 -25.19 -31.55
N TYR A 46 5.12 -26.30 -31.55
CA TYR A 46 6.53 -26.32 -31.98
C TYR A 46 6.65 -25.92 -33.46
N ILE A 47 5.83 -26.51 -34.33
CA ILE A 47 5.86 -26.26 -35.78
C ILE A 47 5.49 -24.81 -36.09
N SER A 48 4.50 -24.25 -35.38
CA SER A 48 4.00 -22.90 -35.67
C SER A 48 4.86 -21.77 -35.11
N VAL A 49 5.46 -21.94 -33.92
CA VAL A 49 6.12 -20.85 -33.20
C VAL A 49 7.58 -21.15 -32.84
N GLY A 50 8.08 -22.34 -33.17
CA GLY A 50 9.43 -22.80 -32.83
C GLY A 50 9.63 -23.07 -31.33
N ILE A 51 10.88 -23.31 -30.95
CA ILE A 51 11.26 -23.62 -29.57
C ILE A 51 11.07 -22.42 -28.63
N GLU A 52 11.33 -21.20 -29.12
CA GLU A 52 11.14 -19.98 -28.35
C GLU A 52 9.68 -19.76 -27.93
N GLY A 53 8.73 -20.10 -28.81
CA GLY A 53 7.29 -20.01 -28.54
C GLY A 53 6.73 -21.08 -27.59
N LEU A 54 7.48 -22.17 -27.37
CA LEU A 54 7.17 -23.17 -26.34
C LEU A 54 7.71 -22.77 -24.97
N LEU A 55 8.83 -22.05 -24.94
CA LEU A 55 9.40 -21.49 -23.72
C LEU A 55 8.65 -20.26 -23.23
N THR A 56 7.90 -19.57 -24.09
CA THR A 56 7.07 -18.43 -23.71
C THR A 56 5.64 -18.85 -23.37
N ASP A 57 5.28 -18.80 -22.09
CA ASP A 57 3.88 -18.83 -21.68
C ASP A 57 3.23 -17.48 -21.97
N LYS A 58 2.44 -17.40 -23.06
CA LYS A 58 1.54 -16.25 -23.23
C LYS A 58 0.49 -16.31 -22.12
N PRO A 59 0.37 -15.26 -21.28
CA PRO A 59 -0.64 -15.25 -20.24
C PRO A 59 -2.02 -15.36 -20.89
N ASN A 60 -2.89 -16.15 -20.29
CA ASN A 60 -4.27 -16.20 -20.75
C ASN A 60 -4.93 -14.86 -20.41
N LEU A 61 -5.05 -13.99 -21.41
CA LEU A 61 -5.62 -12.64 -21.32
C LEU A 61 -7.15 -12.70 -21.20
N LYS A 62 -7.67 -13.51 -20.27
CA LYS A 62 -9.09 -13.46 -19.93
C LYS A 62 -9.36 -12.12 -19.26
N ARG A 63 -10.01 -11.23 -20.02
CA ARG A 63 -10.51 -9.97 -19.49
C ARG A 63 -11.59 -10.25 -18.44
N SER A 64 -11.65 -9.40 -17.41
CA SER A 64 -12.76 -9.47 -16.46
C SER A 64 -14.06 -9.18 -17.19
N LYS A 65 -15.10 -9.98 -16.94
CA LYS A 65 -16.45 -9.70 -17.44
C LYS A 65 -17.20 -8.70 -16.55
N ILE A 66 -16.76 -8.54 -15.30
CA ILE A 66 -17.48 -7.78 -14.27
C ILE A 66 -16.98 -6.33 -14.23
N ILE A 67 -15.66 -6.13 -14.31
CA ILE A 67 -15.07 -4.79 -14.33
C ILE A 67 -14.64 -4.51 -15.77
N THR A 68 -15.46 -3.73 -16.45
CA THR A 68 -15.22 -3.27 -17.82
C THR A 68 -14.15 -2.18 -17.86
N ASP A 69 -13.66 -1.87 -19.06
CA ASP A 69 -12.67 -0.80 -19.25
C ASP A 69 -13.21 0.58 -18.82
N GLN A 70 -14.52 0.82 -18.98
CA GLN A 70 -15.19 2.02 -18.47
C GLN A 70 -15.16 2.12 -16.95
N ILE A 71 -15.52 1.04 -16.24
CA ILE A 71 -15.47 1.01 -14.77
C ILE A 71 -14.03 1.18 -14.28
N HIS A 72 -13.05 0.59 -14.99
CA HIS A 72 -11.64 0.77 -14.66
C HIS A 72 -11.22 2.24 -14.75
N GLN A 73 -11.58 2.94 -15.82
CA GLN A 73 -11.27 4.37 -15.99
C GLN A 73 -11.90 5.22 -14.88
N GLY A 74 -13.19 5.03 -14.61
CA GLY A 74 -13.85 5.80 -13.56
C GLY A 74 -13.28 5.51 -12.16
N LEU A 75 -12.93 4.25 -11.86
CA LEU A 75 -12.23 3.91 -10.62
C LEU A 75 -10.85 4.60 -10.55
N SER A 76 -10.11 4.63 -11.67
CA SER A 76 -8.80 5.27 -11.76
C SER A 76 -8.88 6.77 -11.48
N GLU A 77 -9.84 7.46 -12.09
CA GLU A 77 -10.07 8.89 -11.90
C GLU A 77 -10.37 9.18 -10.43
N ARG A 78 -11.32 8.45 -9.84
CA ARG A 78 -11.76 8.71 -8.46
C ARG A 78 -10.73 8.32 -7.41
N VAL A 79 -9.92 7.28 -7.64
CA VAL A 79 -8.79 6.93 -6.75
C VAL A 79 -7.73 8.03 -6.72
N ASN A 80 -7.48 8.71 -7.84
CA ASN A 80 -6.43 9.71 -7.97
C ASN A 80 -6.91 11.16 -7.70
N TYR A 81 -8.21 11.36 -7.47
CA TYR A 81 -8.80 12.68 -7.23
C TYR A 81 -8.78 13.06 -5.74
N SER A 82 -8.23 14.23 -5.40
CA SER A 82 -8.00 14.65 -4.01
C SER A 82 -9.24 15.13 -3.25
N GLU A 83 -10.23 15.70 -3.95
CA GLU A 83 -11.40 16.29 -3.29
C GLU A 83 -12.52 15.26 -3.04
N ASN A 84 -12.68 14.26 -3.91
CA ASN A 84 -13.74 13.23 -3.83
C ASN A 84 -13.18 11.80 -3.84
N SER A 85 -12.06 11.57 -3.15
CA SER A 85 -11.47 10.25 -2.99
C SER A 85 -12.38 9.28 -2.23
N PHE A 86 -12.21 7.98 -2.46
CA PHE A 86 -12.98 6.96 -1.75
C PHE A 86 -12.69 6.95 -0.23
N LEU A 87 -13.74 6.94 0.59
CA LEU A 87 -13.64 6.78 2.04
C LEU A 87 -13.08 5.40 2.43
N GLY A 88 -13.29 4.41 1.56
CA GLY A 88 -12.78 3.06 1.70
C GLY A 88 -13.28 2.14 0.61
N TYR A 89 -12.94 0.86 0.70
CA TYR A 89 -13.35 -0.14 -0.30
C TYR A 89 -14.86 -0.37 -0.37
N TRP A 90 -15.59 -0.10 0.71
CA TRP A 90 -17.05 -0.19 0.74
C TRP A 90 -17.70 0.95 -0.06
N ASP A 91 -17.14 2.16 0.00
CA ASP A 91 -17.59 3.33 -0.75
C ASP A 91 -17.32 3.11 -2.25
N ALA A 92 -16.16 2.55 -2.59
CA ALA A 92 -15.89 2.11 -3.97
C ALA A 92 -16.89 1.04 -4.47
N LYS A 93 -17.29 0.08 -3.62
CA LYS A 93 -18.34 -0.90 -3.96
C LYS A 93 -19.66 -0.19 -4.25
N GLN A 94 -20.09 0.69 -3.35
CA GLN A 94 -21.38 1.39 -3.49
C GLN A 94 -21.38 2.31 -4.71
N TRP A 95 -20.28 2.99 -4.97
CA TRP A 95 -20.15 3.85 -6.14
C TRP A 95 -20.23 3.08 -7.46
N VAL A 96 -19.59 1.91 -7.56
CA VAL A 96 -19.71 1.09 -8.77
C VAL A 96 -21.15 0.61 -8.97
N LEU A 97 -21.84 0.28 -7.88
CA LEU A 97 -23.25 -0.08 -7.92
C LEU A 97 -24.14 1.11 -8.34
N SER A 98 -23.89 2.32 -7.83
CA SER A 98 -24.72 3.49 -8.16
C SER A 98 -24.48 4.03 -9.56
N GLU A 99 -23.23 4.09 -10.00
CA GLU A 99 -22.81 4.72 -11.26
C GLU A 99 -22.98 3.77 -12.45
N TYR A 100 -22.65 2.49 -12.26
CA TYR A 100 -22.63 1.51 -13.36
C TYR A 100 -23.66 0.39 -13.21
N GLY A 101 -24.41 0.34 -12.09
CA GLY A 101 -25.41 -0.71 -11.86
C GLY A 101 -24.80 -2.11 -11.64
N VAL A 102 -23.49 -2.21 -11.40
CA VAL A 102 -22.80 -3.50 -11.29
C VAL A 102 -22.58 -3.86 -9.83
N GLU A 103 -23.16 -4.98 -9.41
CA GLU A 103 -22.90 -5.52 -8.08
C GLU A 103 -21.59 -6.32 -8.06
N ILE A 104 -20.64 -5.87 -7.23
CA ILE A 104 -19.34 -6.53 -7.06
C ILE A 104 -19.17 -6.92 -5.59
N ALA A 105 -18.76 -8.17 -5.32
CA ALA A 105 -18.48 -8.57 -3.94
C ALA A 105 -17.29 -7.78 -3.37
N TYR A 106 -17.37 -7.44 -2.08
CA TYR A 106 -16.39 -6.58 -1.41
C TYR A 106 -14.92 -7.04 -1.58
N HIS A 107 -14.67 -8.35 -1.49
CA HIS A 107 -13.32 -8.88 -1.61
C HIS A 107 -12.77 -8.73 -3.04
N TRP A 108 -13.62 -8.80 -4.07
CA TRP A 108 -13.22 -8.60 -5.47
C TRP A 108 -12.87 -7.14 -5.74
N ILE A 109 -13.70 -6.17 -5.31
CA ILE A 109 -13.40 -4.75 -5.51
C ILE A 109 -12.11 -4.35 -4.76
N ARG A 110 -11.93 -4.85 -3.53
CA ARG A 110 -10.70 -4.65 -2.75
C ARG A 110 -9.48 -5.24 -3.46
N ALA A 111 -9.55 -6.50 -3.87
CA ALA A 111 -8.44 -7.15 -4.56
C ALA A 111 -8.10 -6.44 -5.88
N TYR A 112 -9.12 -5.99 -6.61
CA TYR A 112 -8.96 -5.25 -7.85
C TYR A 112 -8.25 -3.91 -7.64
N LEU A 113 -8.74 -3.10 -6.70
CA LEU A 113 -8.15 -1.78 -6.40
C LEU A 113 -6.69 -1.89 -5.94
N ILE A 114 -6.37 -2.90 -5.12
CA ILE A 114 -5.00 -3.18 -4.69
C ILE A 114 -4.14 -3.60 -5.89
N LYS A 115 -4.64 -4.49 -6.75
CA LYS A 115 -3.87 -5.02 -7.90
C LYS A 115 -3.58 -3.94 -8.95
N HIS A 116 -4.58 -3.12 -9.27
CA HIS A 116 -4.53 -2.20 -10.41
C HIS A 116 -4.06 -0.79 -10.04
N PHE A 117 -4.43 -0.30 -8.85
CA PHE A 117 -4.10 1.07 -8.42
C PHE A 117 -3.20 1.12 -7.18
N LYS A 118 -2.75 -0.04 -6.68
CA LYS A 118 -1.87 -0.15 -5.50
C LYS A 118 -2.41 0.60 -4.27
N THR A 119 -3.74 0.66 -4.14
CA THR A 119 -4.39 1.38 -3.03
C THR A 119 -4.02 0.76 -1.69
N LYS A 120 -3.78 1.61 -0.69
CA LYS A 120 -3.60 1.21 0.70
C LYS A 120 -4.62 1.96 1.53
N LEU A 121 -5.32 1.26 2.42
CA LEU A 121 -6.22 1.91 3.36
C LEU A 121 -5.37 2.81 4.27
N LYS A 122 -5.54 4.12 4.12
CA LYS A 122 -4.92 5.08 5.03
C LYS A 122 -5.79 5.15 6.27
N SER A 123 -5.27 4.65 7.40
CA SER A 123 -5.85 5.01 8.69
C SER A 123 -5.54 6.49 8.93
N PRO A 124 -6.56 7.35 9.11
CA PRO A 124 -6.30 8.73 9.49
C PRO A 124 -5.53 8.70 10.81
N ARG A 125 -4.31 9.26 10.82
CA ARG A 125 -3.68 9.60 12.08
C ARG A 125 -4.50 10.74 12.68
N LYS A 126 -4.76 10.68 13.98
CA LYS A 126 -5.35 11.80 14.73
C LYS A 126 -4.40 12.98 14.61
N SER A 127 -4.58 13.82 13.59
CA SER A 127 -3.97 15.13 13.53
C SER A 127 -4.73 16.01 14.52
N HIS A 128 -4.00 16.81 15.30
CA HIS A 128 -4.62 17.93 15.98
C HIS A 128 -5.12 18.90 14.90
N TYR A 129 -6.42 19.21 14.92
CA TYR A 129 -6.98 20.19 14.00
C TYR A 129 -6.70 21.60 14.57
N LYS A 130 -6.14 22.45 13.71
CA LYS A 130 -5.73 23.85 13.93
C LYS A 130 -4.80 24.08 15.14
N LYS A 131 -3.50 24.13 14.86
CA LYS A 131 -2.59 24.98 15.64
C LYS A 131 -2.99 26.43 15.33
N GLU A 132 -3.35 27.19 16.34
CA GLU A 132 -3.52 28.64 16.22
C GLU A 132 -2.14 29.28 16.46
N PRO A 133 -1.49 29.88 15.44
CA PRO A 133 -0.17 30.49 15.60
C PRO A 133 -0.16 31.56 16.70
N GLU A 134 -1.29 32.25 16.87
CA GLU A 134 -1.55 33.23 17.93
C GLU A 134 -1.36 32.64 19.34
N ALA A 135 -1.71 31.36 19.55
CA ALA A 135 -1.55 30.71 20.86
C ALA A 135 -0.09 30.34 21.17
N GLU A 136 0.69 29.96 20.15
CA GLU A 136 2.13 29.68 20.30
C GLU A 136 2.90 30.99 20.62
N GLU A 137 2.58 32.08 19.93
CA GLU A 137 3.14 33.42 20.18
C GLU A 137 2.79 33.95 21.58
N ALA A 138 1.52 33.86 21.98
CA ALA A 138 1.08 34.29 23.31
C ALA A 138 1.83 33.54 24.43
N TYR A 139 2.01 32.22 24.26
CA TYR A 139 2.78 31.41 25.20
C TYR A 139 4.24 31.86 25.31
N LEU A 140 4.94 32.07 24.18
CA LEU A 140 6.33 32.51 24.22
C LEU A 140 6.50 33.88 24.87
N LYS A 141 5.55 34.80 24.64
CA LYS A 141 5.55 36.13 25.27
C LYS A 141 5.34 36.05 26.77
N GLU A 142 4.35 35.29 27.23
CA GLU A 142 4.12 35.08 28.66
C GLU A 142 5.29 34.35 29.34
N PHE A 143 5.86 33.36 28.66
CA PHE A 143 7.01 32.60 29.17
C PHE A 143 8.28 33.45 29.23
N SER A 144 8.48 34.37 28.29
CA SER A 144 9.57 35.35 28.31
C SER A 144 9.43 36.32 29.49
N ALA A 145 8.21 36.82 29.71
CA ALA A 145 7.89 37.73 30.82
C ALA A 145 8.00 37.05 32.19
N HIS A 146 7.80 35.73 32.26
CA HIS A 146 8.04 34.96 33.46
C HIS A 146 9.55 34.90 33.75
N LYS A 147 10.00 35.68 34.74
CA LYS A 147 11.41 35.83 35.11
C LYS A 147 12.29 36.33 33.94
N PRO A 148 12.22 37.63 33.63
CA PRO A 148 12.85 38.19 32.43
C PRO A 148 14.38 38.05 32.42
N GLU A 149 15.01 38.07 33.60
CA GLU A 149 16.47 37.96 33.77
C GLU A 149 17.05 36.56 33.47
N GLU A 150 16.20 35.53 33.38
CA GLU A 150 16.64 34.16 33.06
C GLU A 150 16.64 33.93 31.54
N TYR A 151 17.76 33.41 31.02
CA TYR A 151 17.85 32.90 29.65
C TYR A 151 17.24 31.49 29.58
N LYS A 152 16.26 31.28 28.69
CA LYS A 152 15.42 30.08 28.66
C LYS A 152 15.73 29.26 27.42
N ILE A 153 15.92 27.96 27.60
CA ILE A 153 16.12 27.02 26.49
C ILE A 153 14.89 26.12 26.41
N ILE A 154 14.20 26.17 25.27
CA ILE A 154 13.03 25.34 24.99
C ILE A 154 13.45 24.24 24.02
N VAL A 155 13.32 22.98 24.44
CA VAL A 155 13.58 21.83 23.59
C VAL A 155 12.36 21.56 22.72
N ILE A 156 12.53 21.61 21.39
CA ILE A 156 11.47 21.37 20.41
C ILE A 156 11.74 20.09 19.61
N ASP A 157 10.68 19.31 19.37
CA ASP A 157 10.72 18.15 18.48
C ASP A 157 10.56 18.62 17.03
N ASN A 158 11.37 18.11 16.10
CA ASN A 158 11.32 18.43 14.67
C ASN A 158 10.08 17.86 13.95
N ALA A 159 8.98 17.68 14.68
CA ALA A 159 7.70 17.19 14.21
C ALA A 159 7.03 18.20 13.27
N GLY A 160 7.47 18.27 12.01
CA GLY A 160 6.84 19.07 10.96
C GLY A 160 6.49 20.49 11.40
N PHE A 161 7.35 21.12 12.21
CA PHE A 161 7.27 22.54 12.53
C PHE A 161 7.73 23.33 11.30
N ASP A 162 6.93 23.32 10.24
CA ASP A 162 6.94 24.42 9.28
C ASP A 162 6.31 25.70 9.91
N SER A 163 5.88 25.64 11.18
CA SER A 163 5.23 26.74 11.92
C SER A 163 6.18 27.72 12.62
N THR A 164 7.47 27.42 12.78
CA THR A 164 8.45 28.37 13.37
C THR A 164 8.99 29.40 12.38
N LYS A 165 8.63 29.32 11.09
CA LYS A 165 9.14 30.24 10.07
C LYS A 165 8.64 31.68 10.21
N ASN A 166 7.61 31.93 11.03
CA ASN A 166 6.94 33.23 11.13
C ASN A 166 6.62 33.69 12.57
N ILE A 167 7.25 33.08 13.59
CA ILE A 167 7.00 33.42 15.00
C ILE A 167 8.13 34.34 15.48
N ASP A 168 7.78 35.48 16.09
CA ASP A 168 8.74 36.38 16.73
C ASP A 168 9.19 35.78 18.07
N ILE A 169 10.49 35.47 18.21
CA ILE A 169 11.04 34.80 19.39
C ILE A 169 11.70 35.85 20.28
N PRO A 170 11.28 36.00 21.55
CA PRO A 170 11.90 36.94 22.48
C PRO A 170 13.40 36.66 22.71
N ASP A 171 14.19 37.72 22.88
CA ASP A 171 15.67 37.64 23.00
C ASP A 171 16.17 36.74 24.15
N ASN A 172 15.37 36.56 25.21
CA ASN A 172 15.71 35.71 26.34
C ASN A 172 15.29 34.24 26.18
N ILE A 173 14.88 33.82 24.97
CA ILE A 173 14.47 32.44 24.67
C ILE A 173 15.29 31.89 23.50
N TYR A 174 15.80 30.67 23.67
CA TYR A 174 16.43 29.88 22.62
C TYR A 174 15.66 28.59 22.35
N LEU A 175 15.36 28.32 21.08
CA LEU A 175 14.72 27.07 20.66
C LEU A 175 15.79 26.05 20.26
N LEU A 176 15.87 24.94 21.00
CA LEU A 176 16.78 23.82 20.73
C LEU A 176 16.03 22.69 20.01
N SER A 177 16.27 22.53 18.72
CA SER A 177 15.74 21.41 17.93
C SER A 177 16.50 20.11 18.19
N ILE A 178 15.78 19.05 18.52
CA ILE A 178 16.36 17.70 18.62
C ILE A 178 16.54 17.06 17.22
N PRO A 179 17.54 16.17 17.03
CA PRO A 179 17.70 15.43 15.77
C PRO A 179 16.45 14.67 15.34
N PRO A 180 16.27 14.41 14.03
CA PRO A 180 15.13 13.63 13.55
C PRO A 180 15.21 12.18 14.07
N TYR A 181 14.04 11.60 14.37
CA TYR A 181 13.87 10.23 14.85
C TYR A 181 14.52 9.88 16.20
N THR A 182 14.84 10.86 17.04
CA THR A 182 15.41 10.63 18.39
C THR A 182 14.44 11.06 19.52
N PRO A 183 13.32 10.35 19.72
CA PRO A 183 12.35 10.69 20.75
C PRO A 183 12.90 10.54 22.18
N GLU A 184 13.97 9.76 22.40
CA GLU A 184 14.57 9.58 23.74
C GLU A 184 15.17 10.88 24.29
N LEU A 185 15.54 11.82 23.40
CA LEU A 185 16.11 13.11 23.76
C LEU A 185 15.05 14.13 24.19
N ASN A 186 13.76 13.84 23.99
CA ASN A 186 12.68 14.71 24.42
C ASN A 186 12.29 14.41 25.89
N PRO A 187 12.65 15.26 26.87
CA PRO A 187 12.33 15.02 28.27
C PRO A 187 10.82 14.93 28.53
N CYS A 188 10.01 15.62 27.72
CA CYS A 188 8.56 15.53 27.80
C CYS A 188 8.06 14.12 27.52
N GLU A 189 8.71 13.33 26.66
CA GLU A 189 8.24 11.96 26.37
C GLU A 189 8.36 11.06 27.61
N GLN A 190 9.40 11.22 28.44
CA GLN A 190 9.54 10.47 29.70
C GLN A 190 8.41 10.81 30.68
N VAL A 191 8.09 12.10 30.82
CA VAL A 191 6.96 12.57 31.64
C VAL A 191 5.63 12.05 31.09
N TRP A 192 5.45 12.10 29.77
CA TRP A 192 4.26 11.58 29.10
C TRP A 192 4.10 10.08 29.29
N GLN A 193 5.17 9.30 29.21
CA GLN A 193 5.14 7.86 29.48
C GLN A 193 4.72 7.58 30.93
N TYR A 194 5.27 8.32 31.90
CA TYR A 194 4.85 8.23 33.29
C TYR A 194 3.34 8.52 33.46
N ILE A 195 2.85 9.62 32.88
CA ILE A 195 1.43 9.99 32.93
C ILE A 195 0.56 8.93 32.26
N LYS A 196 0.89 8.53 31.03
CA LYS A 196 0.16 7.49 30.27
C LYS A 196 0.05 6.19 31.08
N ASN A 197 1.14 5.76 31.72
CA ASN A 197 1.14 4.55 32.55
C ASN A 197 0.29 4.71 33.81
N ARG A 198 0.37 5.85 34.50
CA ARG A 198 -0.38 6.12 35.73
C ARG A 198 -1.90 6.20 35.54
N TYR A 199 -2.33 6.65 34.37
CA TYR A 199 -3.75 6.90 34.06
C TYR A 199 -4.33 5.96 33.00
N LYS A 200 -3.57 4.95 32.58
CA LYS A 200 -4.07 3.89 31.69
C LYS A 200 -5.33 3.25 32.28
N ASN A 201 -6.33 3.03 31.44
CA ASN A 201 -7.62 2.40 31.79
C ASN A 201 -8.46 3.13 32.86
N LYS A 202 -8.16 4.39 33.17
CA LYS A 202 -9.00 5.21 34.05
C LYS A 202 -9.98 6.06 33.24
N ARG A 203 -11.24 6.11 33.68
CA ARG A 203 -12.28 6.98 33.12
C ARG A 203 -12.49 8.19 34.02
N PHE A 204 -12.31 9.39 33.47
CA PHE A 204 -12.58 10.64 34.17
C PHE A 204 -14.00 11.10 33.86
N LYS A 205 -14.75 11.48 34.91
CA LYS A 205 -16.18 11.82 34.80
C LYS A 205 -16.42 13.22 34.20
N ARG A 206 -15.47 14.16 34.36
CA ARG A 206 -15.57 15.55 33.88
C ARG A 206 -14.17 16.17 33.79
N TYR A 207 -13.90 16.96 32.77
CA TYR A 207 -12.70 17.81 32.72
C TYR A 207 -12.92 19.01 33.64
N GLY A 208 -12.05 19.20 34.63
CA GLY A 208 -12.11 20.35 35.53
C GLY A 208 -11.80 21.63 34.77
N ARG A 209 -12.78 22.53 34.69
CA ARG A 209 -12.55 23.97 34.56
C ARG A 209 -12.84 24.53 35.95
N THR A 210 -11.80 24.92 36.67
CA THR A 210 -11.90 25.85 37.81
C THR A 210 -11.95 27.26 37.25
#